data_AF-A0A7K2NP35-F1
#
_entry.id   AF-A0A7K2NP35-F1
#
_cell.length_a   1.000
_cell.length_b   1.000
_cell.length_c   1.000
_cell.angle_alpha   90.00
_cell.angle_beta   90.00
_cell.angle_gamma   90.00
#
_symmetry.space_group_name_H-M   'P 1'
#
loop_
_entity.id
_entity.type
_entity.pdbx_description
1 polymer ?
#
loop_
_entity_poly.entity_id
_entity_poly.type
_entity_poly.pdbx_seq_one_letter_code
_entity_poly.pdbx_strand_id
1 'polypeptide(L)'
;ERVADLTATARVGERLRVSTALLDDRGRRMPTSAGTDIVNAGPELVRDGRVHITPATDGMVHPGDPSWYYGWVHKRNPRTLAGVDAAGRTVLVTADGRSTDSLGLSIGESAEVARSLGLRDAVNLDGGGSTTMVAEGAV
;
A
#
# COMPACT_ATOMS: atom_id res chain seq x y z
N GLU A 1 8.84 26.37 11.10
CA GLU A 1 7.65 27.05 10.56
C GLU A 1 6.31 26.49 11.07
N ARG A 2 5.93 25.22 10.89
CA ARG A 2 4.60 24.74 11.37
C ARG A 2 4.29 24.91 12.87
N VAL A 3 5.29 24.84 13.75
CA VAL A 3 5.09 25.02 15.20
C VAL A 3 4.67 26.46 15.53
N ALA A 4 5.22 27.45 14.82
CA ALA A 4 4.86 28.85 15.02
C ALA A 4 3.42 29.12 14.57
N ASP A 5 3.03 28.57 13.41
CA ASP A 5 1.66 28.69 12.88
C ASP A 5 0.62 28.08 13.84
N LEU A 6 0.91 26.89 14.38
CA LEU A 6 0.04 26.24 15.37
C LEU A 6 -0.05 27.05 16.67
N THR A 7 1.07 27.56 17.16
CA THR A 7 1.12 28.39 18.38
C THR A 7 0.36 29.71 18.19
N ALA A 8 0.39 30.28 16.99
CA ALA A 8 -0.34 31.50 16.66
C ALA A 8 -1.85 31.26 16.48
N THR A 9 -2.23 30.08 15.98
CA THR A 9 -3.62 29.73 15.66
C THR A 9 -4.41 29.25 16.88
N ALA A 10 -3.75 28.66 17.88
CA ALA A 10 -4.40 28.08 19.04
C ALA A 10 -4.01 28.82 20.32
N ARG A 11 -4.94 29.59 20.90
CA ARG A 11 -4.74 30.23 22.21
C ARG A 11 -5.16 29.30 23.34
N VAL A 12 -4.46 29.38 24.46
CA VAL A 12 -4.84 28.65 25.68
C VAL A 12 -6.27 29.05 26.08
N GLY A 13 -7.14 28.05 26.21
CA GLY A 13 -8.56 28.23 26.53
C GLY A 13 -9.50 28.32 25.32
N GLU A 14 -8.97 28.39 24.10
CA GLU A 14 -9.76 28.44 22.87
C GLU A 14 -10.16 27.03 22.39
N ARG A 15 -11.41 26.86 21.97
CA ARG A 15 -11.88 25.58 21.42
C ARG A 15 -11.60 25.51 19.92
N LEU A 16 -10.70 24.62 19.52
CA LEU A 16 -10.45 24.33 18.12
C LEU A 16 -11.53 23.41 17.53
N ARG A 17 -11.91 23.67 16.27
CA ARG A 17 -12.75 22.76 15.48
C ARG A 17 -11.87 22.02 14.48
N VAL A 18 -11.79 20.70 14.64
CA VAL A 18 -11.13 19.82 13.68
C VAL A 18 -12.21 19.14 12.84
N SER A 19 -12.06 19.22 11.52
CA SER A 19 -12.88 18.47 10.57
C SER A 19 -11.99 17.60 9.72
N THR A 20 -12.35 16.33 9.60
CA THR A 20 -11.65 15.36 8.74
C THR A 20 -12.50 15.03 7.54
N ALA A 21 -11.84 14.66 6.44
CA ALA A 21 -12.49 14.15 5.24
C ALA A 21 -11.56 13.13 4.59
N LEU A 22 -12.13 12.06 4.04
CA LEU A 22 -11.46 11.18 3.10
C LEU A 22 -11.78 11.66 1.69
N LEU A 23 -10.78 11.78 0.83
CA LEU A 23 -10.94 12.19 -0.56
C LEU A 23 -10.49 11.07 -1.49
N ASP A 24 -11.15 10.92 -2.63
CA ASP A 24 -10.68 10.04 -3.71
C ASP A 24 -9.60 10.71 -4.57
N ASP A 25 -9.12 10.00 -5.58
CA ASP A 25 -8.12 10.46 -6.56
C ASP A 25 -8.55 11.71 -7.35
N ARG A 26 -9.85 12.02 -7.38
CA ARG A 26 -10.45 13.20 -8.03
C ARG A 26 -10.77 14.32 -7.03
N GLY A 27 -10.38 14.17 -5.76
CA GLY A 27 -10.65 15.14 -4.70
C GLY A 27 -12.10 15.14 -4.19
N ARG A 28 -12.92 14.14 -4.56
CA ARG A 28 -14.30 14.03 -4.09
C ARG A 28 -14.32 13.42 -2.70
N ARG A 29 -15.19 13.94 -1.83
CA ARG A 29 -15.38 13.39 -0.48
C ARG A 29 -15.95 11.97 -0.58
N MET A 30 -15.25 11.03 0.05
CA MET A 30 -15.70 9.66 0.24
C MET A 30 -16.42 9.58 1.60
N PRO A 31 -17.73 9.27 1.63
CA PRO A 31 -18.43 9.05 2.89
C PRO A 31 -17.87 7.80 3.57
N THR A 32 -17.65 7.89 4.88
CA THR A 32 -17.27 6.76 5.72
C THR A 32 -18.37 6.46 6.72
N SER A 33 -18.49 5.21 7.13
CA SER A 33 -19.43 4.75 8.16
C SER A 33 -18.67 4.08 9.30
N ALA A 34 -19.38 3.72 10.37
CA ALA A 34 -18.79 2.96 11.48
C ALA A 34 -18.25 1.58 11.06
N GLY A 35 -18.67 1.04 9.89
CA GLY A 35 -18.17 -0.22 9.34
C GLY A 35 -17.13 -0.04 8.22
N THR A 36 -16.52 1.14 8.10
CA THR A 36 -15.52 1.41 7.07
C THR A 36 -14.12 1.32 7.66
N ASP A 37 -13.39 0.28 7.27
CA ASP A 37 -11.96 0.12 7.55
C ASP A 37 -11.11 0.55 6.37
N ILE A 38 -9.98 1.20 6.65
CA ILE A 38 -9.05 1.69 5.62
C ILE A 38 -7.63 1.41 6.08
N VAL A 39 -6.86 0.76 5.20
CA VAL A 39 -5.43 0.58 5.33
C VAL A 39 -4.74 1.25 4.14
N ASN A 40 -3.62 1.91 4.39
CA ASN A 40 -2.77 2.48 3.34
C ASN A 40 -1.48 1.68 3.22
N ALA A 41 -1.02 1.53 1.98
CA ALA A 41 0.26 0.95 1.63
C ALA A 41 0.63 1.40 0.20
N GLY A 42 1.40 0.59 -0.52
CA GLY A 42 1.77 0.84 -1.90
C GLY A 42 2.99 0.02 -2.32
N PRO A 43 3.41 0.11 -3.58
CA PRO A 43 2.77 0.84 -4.67
C PRO A 43 1.52 0.12 -5.19
N GLU A 44 0.79 0.79 -6.09
CA GLU A 44 -0.22 0.13 -6.92
C GLU A 44 0.45 -0.93 -7.81
N LEU A 45 -0.27 -2.03 -8.04
CA LEU A 45 0.23 -3.16 -8.84
C LEU A 45 -0.58 -3.35 -10.12
N VAL A 46 -1.91 -3.36 -9.98
CA VAL A 46 -2.84 -3.61 -11.07
C VAL A 46 -3.98 -2.60 -10.96
N ARG A 47 -4.37 -2.04 -12.11
CA ARG A 47 -5.54 -1.17 -12.27
C ARG A 47 -6.34 -1.62 -13.48
N ASP A 48 -7.64 -1.82 -13.31
CA ASP A 48 -8.55 -2.25 -14.39
C ASP A 48 -8.05 -3.48 -15.16
N GLY A 49 -7.50 -4.46 -14.43
CA GLY A 49 -6.98 -5.73 -14.94
C GLY A 49 -5.65 -5.64 -15.67
N ARG A 50 -4.97 -4.48 -15.63
CA ARG A 50 -3.68 -4.25 -16.27
C ARG A 50 -2.63 -3.92 -15.24
N VAL A 51 -1.41 -4.43 -15.43
CA VAL A 51 -0.26 -4.02 -14.61
C VAL A 51 -0.10 -2.51 -14.71
N HIS A 52 -0.11 -1.86 -13.56
CA HIS A 52 -0.06 -0.41 -13.43
C HIS A 52 0.76 -0.08 -12.18
N ILE A 53 2.07 -0.01 -12.36
CA ILE A 53 3.01 0.25 -11.26
C ILE A 53 3.59 1.64 -11.47
N THR A 54 3.42 2.53 -10.50
CA THR A 54 3.86 3.91 -10.57
C THR A 54 4.77 4.27 -9.40
N PRO A 55 5.93 3.61 -9.24
CA PRO A 55 6.71 3.67 -8.01
C PRO A 55 7.20 5.09 -7.69
N ALA A 56 7.43 5.95 -8.69
CA ALA A 56 7.76 7.35 -8.43
C ALA A 56 6.57 8.14 -7.87
N THR A 57 5.40 8.05 -8.52
CA THR A 57 4.16 8.68 -8.08
C THR A 57 3.72 8.19 -6.70
N ASP A 58 3.94 6.91 -6.44
CA ASP A 58 3.53 6.23 -5.20
C ASP A 58 4.56 6.44 -4.06
N GLY A 59 5.61 7.25 -4.28
CA GLY A 59 6.58 7.63 -3.25
C GLY A 59 7.69 6.60 -2.99
N MET A 60 7.86 5.60 -3.84
CA MET A 60 8.86 4.53 -3.74
C MET A 60 10.19 4.86 -4.43
N VAL A 61 10.33 6.05 -5.01
CA VAL A 61 11.58 6.55 -5.60
C VAL A 61 12.11 7.69 -4.75
N HIS A 62 13.30 7.51 -4.18
CA HIS A 62 14.03 8.53 -3.45
C HIS A 62 15.23 8.99 -4.30
N PRO A 63 15.20 10.19 -4.91
CA PRO A 63 16.26 10.64 -5.82
C PRO A 63 17.67 10.67 -5.18
N GLY A 64 17.75 10.91 -3.88
CA GLY A 64 19.00 10.90 -3.12
C GLY A 64 19.45 9.52 -2.62
N ASP A 65 18.65 8.47 -2.85
CA ASP A 65 18.95 7.10 -2.42
C ASP A 65 18.50 6.06 -3.48
N PRO A 66 19.28 5.87 -4.55
CA PRO A 66 18.99 4.87 -5.57
C PRO A 66 19.00 3.42 -5.04
N SER A 67 19.74 3.17 -3.95
CA SER A 67 19.80 1.86 -3.31
C SER A 67 18.45 1.46 -2.73
N TRP A 68 17.65 2.44 -2.29
CA TRP A 68 16.26 2.19 -1.87
C TRP A 68 15.44 1.58 -3.00
N TYR A 69 15.42 2.21 -4.18
CA TYR A 69 14.65 1.71 -5.32
C TYR A 69 15.12 0.31 -5.72
N TYR A 70 16.43 0.10 -5.82
CA TYR A 70 16.96 -1.22 -6.13
C TYR A 70 16.56 -2.25 -5.07
N GLY A 71 16.78 -1.98 -3.79
CA GLY A 71 16.58 -2.93 -2.70
C GLY A 71 15.11 -3.22 -2.40
N TRP A 72 14.22 -2.23 -2.61
CA TRP A 72 12.82 -2.31 -2.21
C TRP A 72 11.88 -2.55 -3.40
N VAL A 73 12.11 -1.93 -4.57
CA VAL A 73 11.23 -2.09 -5.75
C VAL A 73 11.71 -3.21 -6.66
N HIS A 74 13.00 -3.18 -7.05
CA HIS A 74 13.54 -4.07 -8.09
C HIS A 74 13.98 -5.44 -7.56
N LYS A 75 14.64 -5.48 -6.40
CA LYS A 75 15.10 -6.72 -5.77
C LYS A 75 13.92 -7.51 -5.21
N ARG A 76 14.02 -8.84 -5.29
CA ARG A 76 13.08 -9.77 -4.67
C ARG A 76 13.13 -9.71 -3.14
N ASN A 77 11.95 -9.66 -2.54
CA ASN A 77 11.72 -9.68 -1.10
C ASN A 77 10.45 -10.48 -0.80
N PRO A 78 10.23 -10.93 0.44
CA PRO A 78 8.91 -11.34 0.87
C PRO A 78 7.90 -10.21 0.63
N ARG A 79 6.68 -10.55 0.19
CA ARG A 79 5.63 -9.57 -0.15
C ARG A 79 4.30 -9.98 0.42
N THR A 80 3.51 -8.97 0.74
CA THR A 80 2.08 -9.11 1.05
C THR A 80 1.32 -8.25 0.06
N LEU A 81 0.32 -8.81 -0.63
CA LEU A 81 -0.49 -8.12 -1.63
C LEU A 81 -1.96 -8.24 -1.25
N ALA A 82 -2.75 -7.24 -1.63
CA ALA A 82 -4.20 -7.30 -1.54
C ALA A 82 -4.82 -6.80 -2.84
N GLY A 83 -5.94 -7.38 -3.24
CA GLY A 83 -6.69 -6.89 -4.38
C GLY A 83 -8.09 -7.45 -4.45
N VAL A 84 -8.82 -7.01 -5.47
CA VAL A 84 -10.17 -7.48 -5.78
C VAL A 84 -10.23 -8.00 -7.20
N ASP A 85 -10.97 -9.07 -7.42
CA ASP A 85 -11.23 -9.59 -8.76
C ASP A 85 -12.47 -8.94 -9.41
N ALA A 86 -12.79 -9.34 -10.64
CA ALA A 86 -13.94 -8.82 -11.37
C ALA A 86 -15.30 -9.17 -10.74
N ALA A 87 -15.35 -10.17 -9.84
CA ALA A 87 -16.54 -10.54 -9.08
C ALA A 87 -16.65 -9.77 -7.74
N GLY A 88 -15.66 -8.93 -7.41
CA GLY A 88 -15.61 -8.17 -6.17
C GLY A 88 -15.12 -8.97 -4.97
N ARG A 89 -14.49 -10.13 -5.17
CA ARG A 89 -13.91 -10.93 -4.07
C ARG A 89 -12.55 -10.34 -3.69
N THR A 90 -12.34 -10.16 -2.39
CA THR A 90 -11.03 -9.78 -1.84
C THR A 90 -10.09 -10.97 -1.84
N VAL A 91 -8.87 -10.76 -2.31
CA VAL A 91 -7.79 -11.74 -2.31
C VAL A 91 -6.59 -11.15 -1.57
N LEU A 92 -6.09 -11.89 -0.58
CA LEU A 92 -4.86 -11.59 0.13
C LEU A 92 -3.80 -12.61 -0.27
N VAL A 93 -2.60 -12.14 -0.54
CA VAL A 93 -1.49 -12.97 -1.01
C VAL A 93 -0.26 -12.68 -0.19
N THR A 94 0.42 -13.71 0.29
CA THR A 94 1.78 -13.60 0.83
C THR A 94 2.72 -14.41 -0.05
N ALA A 95 3.92 -13.86 -0.27
CA ALA A 95 5.02 -14.55 -0.93
C ALA A 95 6.22 -14.54 0.01
N ASP A 96 6.70 -15.72 0.38
CA ASP A 96 7.93 -15.86 1.17
C ASP A 96 9.15 -15.41 0.38
N GLY A 97 10.23 -15.05 1.07
CA GLY A 97 11.42 -14.54 0.41
C GLY A 97 12.66 -14.54 1.30
N ARG A 98 13.81 -14.16 0.71
CA ARG A 98 15.13 -14.09 1.38
C ARG A 98 15.65 -15.45 1.90
N SER A 99 15.18 -16.56 1.36
CA SER A 99 15.76 -17.89 1.56
C SER A 99 16.22 -18.50 0.23
N THR A 100 16.96 -19.60 0.29
CA THR A 100 17.35 -20.35 -0.92
C THR A 100 16.16 -21.06 -1.57
N ASP A 101 15.14 -21.39 -0.78
CA ASP A 101 13.94 -22.10 -1.23
C ASP A 101 12.90 -21.12 -1.79
N SER A 102 12.86 -19.90 -1.25
CA SER A 102 11.97 -18.82 -1.67
C SER A 102 12.74 -17.51 -1.79
N LEU A 103 12.94 -17.05 -3.03
CA LEU A 103 13.66 -15.79 -3.28
C LEU A 103 12.80 -14.54 -3.01
N GLY A 104 11.47 -14.67 -3.02
CA GLY A 104 10.52 -13.57 -2.95
C GLY A 104 10.18 -12.99 -4.32
N LEU A 105 9.52 -11.84 -4.30
CA LEU A 105 9.06 -11.13 -5.49
C LEU A 105 9.59 -9.69 -5.50
N SER A 106 9.98 -9.21 -6.67
CA SER A 106 10.06 -7.78 -6.95
C SER A 106 8.65 -7.19 -7.01
N ILE A 107 8.53 -5.86 -7.00
CA ILE A 107 7.23 -5.20 -7.19
C ILE A 107 6.66 -5.52 -8.58
N GLY A 108 7.52 -5.58 -9.61
CA GLY A 108 7.13 -5.98 -10.97
C GLY A 108 6.52 -7.38 -11.01
N GLU A 109 7.22 -8.36 -10.43
CA GLU A 109 6.73 -9.74 -10.37
C GLU A 109 5.47 -9.87 -9.50
N SER A 110 5.35 -9.08 -8.45
CA SER A 110 4.13 -9.02 -7.62
C SER A 110 2.90 -8.58 -8.43
N ALA A 111 3.06 -7.59 -9.31
CA ALA A 111 2.00 -7.16 -10.21
C ALA A 111 1.63 -8.21 -11.25
N GLU A 112 2.63 -8.93 -11.78
CA GLU A 112 2.41 -10.04 -12.69
C GLU A 112 1.66 -11.19 -12.01
N VAL A 113 2.01 -11.52 -10.76
CA VAL A 113 1.27 -12.50 -9.94
C VAL A 113 -0.17 -12.04 -9.72
N ALA A 114 -0.38 -10.80 -9.27
CA ALA A 114 -1.72 -10.24 -9.08
C ALA A 114 -2.57 -10.32 -10.36
N ARG A 115 -1.99 -9.95 -11.51
CA ARG A 115 -2.68 -10.06 -12.82
C ARG A 115 -3.00 -11.52 -13.16
N SER A 116 -2.06 -12.44 -12.94
CA SER A 116 -2.25 -13.87 -13.24
C SER A 116 -3.34 -14.53 -12.39
N LEU A 117 -3.55 -14.05 -11.15
CA LEU A 117 -4.64 -14.46 -10.27
C LEU A 117 -5.99 -13.86 -10.67
N GLY A 118 -6.04 -13.03 -11.72
CA GLY A 118 -7.27 -12.41 -12.21
C GLY A 118 -7.73 -11.21 -11.38
N LEU A 119 -6.83 -10.60 -10.60
CA LEU A 119 -7.16 -9.39 -9.85
C LEU A 119 -7.36 -8.24 -10.83
N ARG A 120 -8.47 -7.52 -10.65
CA ARG A 120 -8.80 -6.33 -11.42
C ARG A 120 -8.03 -5.12 -10.87
N ASP A 121 -8.04 -4.95 -9.56
CA ASP A 121 -7.34 -3.87 -8.88
C ASP A 121 -6.54 -4.46 -7.73
N ALA A 122 -5.26 -4.10 -7.60
CA ALA A 122 -4.36 -4.66 -6.61
C ALA A 122 -3.30 -3.66 -6.15
N VAL A 123 -2.94 -3.77 -4.87
CA VAL A 123 -1.95 -2.94 -4.19
C VAL A 123 -0.98 -3.82 -3.41
N ASN A 124 0.28 -3.41 -3.35
CA ASN A 124 1.25 -4.02 -2.45
C ASN A 124 1.03 -3.50 -1.01
N LEU A 125 1.08 -4.39 -0.04
CA LEU A 125 1.09 -4.10 1.40
C LEU A 125 2.51 -4.17 1.97
N ASP A 126 2.66 -3.99 3.28
CA ASP A 126 3.97 -4.12 3.92
C ASP A 126 4.58 -5.52 3.69
N GLY A 127 5.90 -5.54 3.52
CA GLY A 127 6.64 -6.71 3.06
C GLY A 127 7.87 -7.01 3.91
N GLY A 128 8.80 -7.78 3.35
CA GLY A 128 10.02 -8.13 4.05
C GLY A 128 9.73 -8.97 5.30
N GLY A 129 10.31 -8.58 6.44
CA GLY A 129 10.10 -9.31 7.70
C GLY A 129 8.67 -9.25 8.23
N SER A 130 7.84 -8.32 7.71
CA SER A 130 6.44 -8.18 8.11
C SER A 130 5.50 -9.16 7.39
N THR A 131 5.94 -9.79 6.29
CA THR A 131 5.09 -10.73 5.54
C THR A 131 4.85 -11.98 6.36
N THR A 132 3.59 -12.25 6.68
CA THR A 132 3.14 -13.47 7.36
C THR A 132 1.67 -13.70 7.03
N MET A 133 1.31 -14.94 6.73
CA MET A 133 -0.08 -15.38 6.66
C MET A 133 -0.29 -16.43 7.74
N VAL A 134 -1.42 -16.37 8.43
CA VAL A 134 -1.85 -17.41 9.37
C VAL A 134 -3.19 -17.91 8.91
N ALA A 135 -3.29 -19.21 8.63
CA ALA A 135 -4.54 -19.87 8.26
C ALA A 135 -4.79 -21.01 9.24
N GLU A 136 -5.99 -21.05 9.81
CA GLU A 136 -6.42 -22.13 10.72
C GLU A 136 -5.47 -22.35 11.92
N GLY A 137 -4.81 -21.28 12.38
CA GLY A 137 -3.88 -21.31 13.51
C GLY A 137 -2.46 -21.76 13.16
N ALA A 138 -2.15 -21.97 11.89
CA ALA A 138 -0.83 -22.31 11.40
C ALA A 138 -0.23 -21.16 10.57
N VAL A 139 1.08 -20.97 10.69
CA VAL A 139 1.90 -20.13 9.81
C VAL A 139 2.36 -20.99 8.64
#